data_AF-A0A2N3AYG3-F1
#
_entry.id   AF-A0A2N3AYG3-F1
#
_cell.length_a   1.000
_cell.length_b   1.000
_cell.length_c   1.000
_cell.angle_alpha   90.00
_cell.angle_beta   90.00
_cell.angle_gamma   90.00
#
_symmetry.space_group_name_H-M   'P 1'
#
loop_
_entity.id
_entity.type
_entity.pdbx_description
1 polymer ?
#
loop_
_entity_poly.entity_id
_entity_poly.type
_entity_poly.pdbx_seq_one_letter_code
_entity_poly.pdbx_strand_id
1 'polypeptide(L)'
;ATIGATLSVGYSLRLARHLFFGQPREAEPYARAHDPAFGMWAAPAVLTLLAVLLGLIPMLLAGPLVGAVTGAVIGGAAPEFDLALWHGVNLALILSLIAVAGGVLLLWQHARLLTLWERAGLPDAKQMYERTIGFADTWVRKAIVATHTPSLQRMLLASFAVIVALVIDGAMAGGGVFTGSRLGLPASPPAIIAWVLLIAATAAVVNDSRNRFRVLIYISVIGLIVSLAFAQLSAPDLALTQISVEVVTILLLLLALNLLPKDPPLLSAAPRKWRDGALAIVGGVLIGGVAWAMLTRDPGASIAAYHLANAKPGGGGTNVVNVILVDFRAFDTLGEIIVLGIAGLGIFALLDTTAVGAAGARLRRWREDMPHSPERHPMMLLMASRIVLPLTLTVGIFLFLRGHNQPGGGFIAALVVAIAFLVQYLAAGFDWSDARRRFSEHRLIAWGVLTAMATGLGAVVFGANFLTSTFDYFTLPLIGEFELTSAMLFDVGVFLTVFGAVMLALAQLSHIAQRAARAHAATLADGKDAP
;
A
#
# COMPACT_ATOMS: atom_id res chain seq x y z
N ALA A 1 40.04 48.54 -0.48
CA ALA A 1 39.51 49.34 0.62
C ALA A 1 39.00 50.71 0.15
N THR A 2 39.84 51.57 -0.42
CA THR A 2 39.48 52.95 -0.81
C THR A 2 38.25 53.03 -1.72
N ILE A 3 38.15 52.21 -2.77
CA ILE A 3 36.97 52.19 -3.66
C ILE A 3 35.67 51.89 -2.88
N GLY A 4 35.70 50.91 -1.97
CA GLY A 4 34.56 50.58 -1.11
C GLY A 4 34.21 51.72 -0.15
N ALA A 5 35.22 52.41 0.39
CA ALA A 5 35.03 53.60 1.21
C ALA A 5 34.44 54.76 0.39
N THR A 6 34.90 54.99 -0.85
CA THR A 6 34.35 55.98 -1.78
C THR A 6 32.86 55.75 -2.05
N LEU A 7 32.47 54.50 -2.34
CA LEU A 7 31.07 54.11 -2.50
C LEU A 7 30.28 54.32 -1.20
N SER A 8 30.91 54.03 -0.05
CA SER A 8 30.27 54.18 1.27
C SER A 8 29.99 55.63 1.63
N VAL A 9 30.99 56.51 1.41
CA VAL A 9 30.82 57.96 1.54
C VAL A 9 29.77 58.45 0.54
N GLY A 10 29.82 57.98 -0.71
CA GLY A 10 28.85 58.35 -1.74
C GLY A 10 27.40 58.06 -1.35
N TYR A 11 27.08 56.85 -0.86
CA TYR A 11 25.71 56.56 -0.42
C TYR A 11 25.34 57.31 0.88
N SER A 12 26.29 57.52 1.78
CA SER A 12 26.05 58.24 3.05
C SER A 12 25.74 59.72 2.80
N LEU A 13 26.51 60.38 1.93
CA LEU A 13 26.26 61.76 1.49
C LEU A 13 24.94 61.85 0.71
N ARG A 14 24.61 60.87 -0.13
CA ARG A 14 23.32 60.78 -0.81
C ARG A 14 22.17 60.72 0.20
N LEU A 15 22.28 59.84 1.21
CA LEU A 15 21.27 59.73 2.27
C LEU A 15 21.08 61.07 2.97
N ALA A 16 22.16 61.72 3.40
CA ALA A 16 22.07 63.03 4.05
C ALA A 16 21.44 64.11 3.13
N ARG A 17 21.95 64.27 1.91
CA ARG A 17 21.54 65.33 0.98
C ARG A 17 20.12 65.15 0.44
N HIS A 18 19.74 63.93 0.03
CA HIS A 18 18.44 63.67 -0.59
C HIS A 18 17.33 63.49 0.43
N LEU A 19 17.64 63.07 1.66
CA LEU A 19 16.62 62.91 2.71
C LEU A 19 16.29 64.23 3.41
N PHE A 20 17.31 65.02 3.79
CA PHE A 20 17.10 66.18 4.68
C PHE A 20 17.11 67.55 3.98
N PHE A 21 17.74 67.68 2.81
CA PHE A 21 17.92 68.97 2.13
C PHE A 21 17.08 69.09 0.84
N GLY A 22 16.08 68.22 0.67
CA GLY A 22 15.10 68.29 -0.41
C GLY A 22 13.87 69.12 -0.01
N GLN A 23 12.97 69.38 -0.95
CA GLN A 23 11.65 69.93 -0.63
C GLN A 23 10.72 68.79 -0.16
N PRO A 24 9.85 69.04 0.84
CA PRO A 24 8.84 68.07 1.24
C PRO A 24 8.00 67.64 0.04
N ARG A 25 7.86 66.33 -0.16
CA ARG A 25 7.11 65.76 -1.28
C ARG A 25 5.61 66.02 -1.17
N GLU A 26 5.09 66.10 0.06
CA GLU A 26 3.69 66.36 0.38
C GLU A 26 3.61 67.44 1.47
N ALA A 27 2.98 68.57 1.15
CA ALA A 27 2.93 69.73 2.05
C ALA A 27 2.01 69.52 3.27
N GLU A 28 0.90 68.78 3.07
CA GLU A 28 -0.12 68.56 4.10
C GLU A 28 0.36 67.68 5.27
N PRO A 29 0.94 66.47 5.05
CA PRO A 29 1.44 65.63 6.13
C PRO A 29 2.66 66.25 6.83
N TYR A 30 3.50 66.98 6.08
CA TYR A 30 4.64 67.70 6.64
C TYR A 30 4.19 68.79 7.62
N ALA A 31 3.16 69.56 7.28
CA ALA A 31 2.61 70.60 8.14
C ALA A 31 1.99 70.05 9.45
N ARG A 32 1.60 68.77 9.47
CA ARG A 32 1.07 68.07 10.66
C ARG A 32 2.13 67.26 11.41
N ALA A 33 3.37 67.21 10.92
CA ALA A 33 4.46 66.51 11.59
C ALA A 33 4.81 67.23 12.89
N HIS A 34 4.95 66.46 13.97
CA HIS A 34 5.37 66.95 15.27
C HIS A 34 6.77 66.40 15.59
N ASP A 35 7.51 67.11 16.43
CA ASP A 35 8.81 66.64 16.90
C ASP A 35 8.65 65.32 17.67
N PRO A 36 9.57 64.36 17.49
CA PRO A 36 9.50 63.08 18.18
C PRO A 36 9.55 63.29 19.70
N ALA A 37 8.71 62.56 20.44
CA ALA A 37 8.76 62.57 21.90
C ALA A 37 10.11 62.06 22.42
N PHE A 38 10.47 62.41 23.67
CA PHE A 38 11.75 62.05 24.30
C PHE A 38 12.12 60.57 24.14
N GLY A 39 11.17 59.66 24.38
CA GLY A 39 11.42 58.22 24.26
C GLY A 39 11.83 57.75 22.85
N MET A 40 11.44 58.48 21.79
CA MET A 40 11.78 58.13 20.41
C MET A 40 13.16 58.64 19.98
N TRP A 41 13.59 59.82 20.44
CA TRP A 41 14.90 60.37 20.06
C TRP A 41 16.03 60.05 21.05
N ALA A 42 15.71 59.74 22.31
CA ALA A 42 16.71 59.46 23.35
C ALA A 42 17.62 58.28 22.98
N ALA A 43 17.06 57.17 22.48
CA ALA A 43 17.86 56.00 22.11
C ALA A 43 18.83 56.27 20.93
N PRO A 44 18.39 56.84 19.79
CA PRO A 44 19.31 57.32 18.75
C PRO A 44 20.35 58.32 19.27
N ALA A 45 19.97 59.26 20.13
CA ALA A 45 20.90 60.26 20.66
C ALA A 45 21.98 59.66 21.55
N VAL A 46 21.66 58.65 22.36
CA VAL A 46 22.68 57.90 23.13
C VAL A 46 23.65 57.20 22.17
N LEU A 47 23.15 56.54 21.11
CA LEU A 47 24.01 55.90 20.11
C LEU A 47 24.89 56.92 19.35
N THR A 48 24.34 58.08 19.00
CA THR A 48 25.11 59.17 18.37
C THR A 48 26.15 59.74 19.32
N LEU A 49 25.80 59.97 20.60
CA LEU A 49 26.73 60.43 21.62
C LEU A 49 27.88 59.45 21.79
N LEU A 50 27.59 58.15 21.90
CA LEU A 50 28.62 57.11 21.95
C LEU A 50 29.49 57.13 20.70
N ALA A 51 28.91 57.18 19.50
CA ALA A 51 29.69 57.24 18.26
C ALA A 51 30.63 58.47 18.20
N VAL A 52 30.15 59.64 18.64
CA VAL A 52 30.95 60.87 18.72
C VAL A 52 32.04 60.75 19.78
N LEU A 53 31.73 60.25 20.97
CA LEU A 53 32.71 60.05 22.04
C LEU A 53 33.79 59.04 21.64
N LEU A 54 33.41 57.92 21.00
CA LEU A 54 34.37 56.97 20.43
C LEU A 54 35.25 57.61 19.36
N GLY A 55 34.74 58.59 18.61
CA GLY A 55 35.55 59.35 17.65
C GLY A 55 36.49 60.36 18.31
N LEU A 56 36.06 61.06 19.37
CA LEU A 56 36.80 62.15 20.02
C LEU A 56 37.87 61.67 21.00
N ILE A 57 37.57 60.61 21.77
CA ILE A 57 38.48 60.01 22.77
C ILE A 57 38.66 58.49 22.54
N PRO A 58 39.09 58.08 21.33
CA PRO A 58 39.10 56.67 20.90
C PRO A 58 40.05 55.81 21.74
N MET A 59 41.20 56.33 22.16
CA MET A 59 42.14 55.57 22.97
C MET A 59 41.55 55.16 24.32
N LEU A 60 40.82 56.06 24.99
CA LEU A 60 40.25 55.81 26.31
C LEU A 60 39.08 54.81 26.25
N LEU A 61 38.23 54.93 25.22
CA LEU A 61 36.99 54.15 25.13
C LEU A 61 37.13 52.87 24.29
N ALA A 62 37.74 52.96 23.11
CA ALA A 62 37.86 51.84 22.19
C ALA A 62 39.17 51.05 22.37
N GLY A 63 40.25 51.70 22.81
CA GLY A 63 41.58 51.09 22.93
C GLY A 63 41.62 49.76 23.70
N PRO A 64 41.11 49.70 24.95
CA PRO A 64 41.11 48.46 25.73
C PRO A 64 40.31 47.33 25.08
N LEU A 65 39.16 47.67 24.47
CA LEU A 65 38.29 46.70 23.79
C LEU A 65 38.94 46.16 22.52
N VAL A 66 39.47 47.04 21.67
CA VAL A 66 40.15 46.66 20.44
C VAL A 66 41.38 45.81 20.78
N GLY A 67 42.20 46.19 21.76
CA GLY A 67 43.38 45.43 22.16
C GLY A 67 43.04 44.04 22.69
N ALA A 68 42.04 43.93 23.56
CA ALA A 68 41.60 42.63 24.08
C ALA A 68 41.06 41.71 22.97
N VAL A 69 40.22 42.23 22.07
CA VAL A 69 39.64 41.46 20.95
C VAL A 69 40.72 41.10 19.93
N THR A 70 41.59 42.04 19.58
CA THR A 70 42.70 41.79 18.65
C THR A 70 43.62 40.70 19.19
N GLY A 71 44.05 40.80 20.46
CA GLY A 71 44.90 39.78 21.07
C GLY A 71 44.26 38.40 21.10
N ALA A 72 42.95 38.33 21.39
CA ALA A 72 42.19 37.08 21.36
C ALA A 72 42.07 36.49 19.95
N VAL A 73 41.78 37.31 18.92
CA VAL A 73 41.60 36.85 17.53
C VAL A 73 42.92 36.42 16.90
N ILE A 74 44.02 37.13 17.17
CA ILE A 74 45.34 36.80 16.62
C ILE A 74 46.09 35.75 17.46
N GLY A 75 45.59 35.41 18.65
CA GLY A 75 46.20 34.42 19.55
C GLY A 75 47.51 34.88 20.20
N GLY A 76 47.69 36.17 20.45
CA GLY A 76 48.93 36.75 20.98
C GLY A 76 48.75 38.13 21.61
N ALA A 77 49.84 38.77 22.01
CA ALA A 77 49.79 40.16 22.47
C ALA A 77 49.36 41.06 21.31
N ALA A 78 48.36 41.91 21.52
CA ALA A 78 47.94 42.88 20.52
C ALA A 78 49.14 43.80 20.18
N PRO A 79 49.38 44.10 18.89
CA PRO A 79 50.40 45.07 18.49
C PRO A 79 50.16 46.42 19.19
N GLU A 80 51.22 47.18 19.44
CA GLU A 80 51.05 48.56 19.89
C GLU A 80 50.32 49.36 18.80
N PHE A 81 49.15 49.89 19.12
CA PHE A 81 48.38 50.76 18.24
C PHE A 81 48.00 52.03 18.99
N ASP A 82 48.05 53.16 18.27
CA ASP A 82 47.60 54.44 18.79
C ASP A 82 46.34 54.89 18.05
N LEU A 83 45.20 54.91 18.73
CA LEU A 83 43.96 55.45 18.21
C LEU A 83 43.91 56.94 18.54
N ALA A 84 44.15 57.76 17.53
CA ALA A 84 44.00 59.21 17.58
C ALA A 84 43.17 59.70 16.38
N LEU A 85 42.60 60.90 16.48
CA LEU A 85 41.94 61.55 15.33
C LEU A 85 42.95 62.09 14.31
N TRP A 86 44.16 62.40 14.77
CA TRP A 86 45.17 63.05 13.97
C TRP A 86 46.52 62.37 14.16
N HIS A 87 47.00 61.76 13.08
CA HIS A 87 48.31 61.08 13.02
C HIS A 87 49.29 61.79 12.06
N GLY A 88 49.02 63.06 11.74
CA GLY A 88 49.76 63.81 10.70
C GLY A 88 49.37 63.43 9.27
N VAL A 89 50.10 63.98 8.30
CA VAL A 89 49.87 63.71 6.87
C VAL A 89 50.47 62.35 6.51
N ASN A 90 49.63 61.31 6.49
CA ASN A 90 50.02 59.95 6.16
C ASN A 90 49.19 59.41 4.97
N LEU A 91 49.57 58.22 4.48
CA LEU A 91 48.88 57.58 3.35
C LEU A 91 47.40 57.30 3.67
N ALA A 92 47.06 56.93 4.91
CA ALA A 92 45.69 56.67 5.32
C ALA A 92 44.81 57.92 5.21
N LEU A 93 45.32 59.08 5.64
CA LEU A 93 44.67 60.38 5.51
C LEU A 93 44.47 60.74 4.03
N ILE A 94 45.51 60.58 3.20
CA ILE A 94 45.43 60.84 1.75
C ILE A 94 44.34 59.96 1.10
N LEU A 95 44.33 58.66 1.41
CA LEU A 95 43.33 57.73 0.87
C LEU A 95 41.91 58.04 1.38
N SER A 96 41.76 58.49 2.63
CA SER A 96 40.49 58.95 3.18
C SER A 96 39.98 60.21 2.47
N LEU A 97 40.87 61.19 2.24
CA LEU A 97 40.55 62.40 1.48
C LEU A 97 40.13 62.06 0.04
N ILE A 98 40.83 61.13 -0.62
CA ILE A 98 40.44 60.62 -1.95
C ILE A 98 39.07 59.93 -1.90
N ALA A 99 38.78 59.14 -0.87
CA ALA A 99 37.48 58.49 -0.71
C ALA A 99 36.35 59.51 -0.52
N VAL A 100 36.58 60.56 0.27
CA VAL A 100 35.61 61.65 0.48
C VAL A 100 35.41 62.45 -0.80
N ALA A 101 36.48 62.89 -1.45
CA ALA A 101 36.41 63.62 -2.72
C ALA A 101 35.72 62.80 -3.80
N GLY A 102 36.03 61.50 -3.90
CA GLY A 102 35.37 60.58 -4.81
C GLY A 102 33.90 60.36 -4.47
N GLY A 103 33.53 60.26 -3.19
CA GLY A 103 32.14 60.14 -2.76
C GLY A 103 31.30 61.38 -3.12
N VAL A 104 31.88 62.58 -2.96
CA VAL A 104 31.28 63.84 -3.42
C VAL A 104 31.12 63.86 -4.93
N LEU A 105 32.14 63.41 -5.68
CA LEU A 105 32.08 63.31 -7.15
C LEU A 105 30.98 62.35 -7.61
N LEU A 106 30.83 61.19 -6.93
CA LEU A 106 29.77 60.22 -7.20
C LEU A 106 28.38 60.81 -6.94
N LEU A 107 28.20 61.58 -5.85
CA LEU A 107 26.95 62.27 -5.57
C LEU A 107 26.64 63.35 -6.63
N TRP A 108 27.66 64.10 -7.06
CA TRP A 108 27.50 65.12 -8.09
C TRP A 108 27.09 64.52 -9.44
N GLN A 109 27.62 63.34 -9.79
CA GLN A 109 27.27 62.61 -11.02
C GLN A 109 26.12 61.61 -10.84
N HIS A 110 25.39 61.66 -9.72
CA HIS A 110 24.44 60.62 -9.32
C HIS A 110 23.39 60.31 -10.39
N ALA A 111 22.77 61.33 -11.01
CA ALA A 111 21.74 61.12 -12.02
C ALA A 111 22.25 60.32 -13.24
N ARG A 112 23.48 60.63 -13.70
CA ARG A 112 24.11 59.91 -14.81
C ARG A 112 24.50 58.49 -14.42
N LEU A 113 25.09 58.32 -13.23
CA LEU A 113 25.48 57.00 -12.73
C LEU A 113 24.27 56.10 -12.48
N LEU A 114 23.16 56.66 -11.99
CA LEU A 114 21.92 55.91 -11.75
C LEU A 114 21.34 55.38 -13.06
N THR A 115 21.24 56.23 -14.10
CA THR A 115 20.75 55.78 -15.42
C THR A 115 21.63 54.71 -16.06
N LEU A 116 22.95 54.77 -15.87
CA LEU A 116 23.85 53.70 -16.30
C LEU A 116 23.64 52.42 -15.50
N TRP A 117 23.46 52.53 -14.19
CA TRP A 117 23.22 51.40 -13.29
C TRP A 117 21.89 50.68 -13.60
N GLU A 118 20.82 51.43 -13.84
CA GLU A 118 19.51 50.88 -14.21
C GLU A 118 19.55 50.17 -15.57
N ARG A 119 20.37 50.65 -16.51
CA ARG A 119 20.59 50.01 -17.82
C ARG A 119 21.48 48.76 -17.75
N ALA A 120 22.35 48.66 -16.74
CA ALA A 120 23.32 47.58 -16.64
C ALA A 120 22.70 46.21 -16.37
N GLY A 121 21.43 46.14 -15.92
CA GLY A 121 20.70 44.88 -15.77
C GLY A 121 21.40 43.87 -14.86
N LEU A 122 21.88 44.32 -13.70
CA LEU A 122 22.68 43.52 -12.77
C LEU A 122 21.92 42.28 -12.24
N PRO A 123 22.64 41.20 -11.90
CA PRO A 123 22.03 40.00 -11.36
C PRO A 123 21.32 40.28 -10.04
N ASP A 124 20.03 39.96 -10.00
CA ASP A 124 19.20 40.02 -8.79
C ASP A 124 19.25 38.66 -8.08
N ALA A 125 19.89 38.62 -6.92
CA ALA A 125 20.04 37.42 -6.11
C ALA A 125 18.69 36.76 -5.78
N LYS A 126 17.62 37.55 -5.59
CA LYS A 126 16.28 37.01 -5.35
C LYS A 126 15.75 36.30 -6.58
N GLN A 127 15.86 36.91 -7.76
CA GLN A 127 15.42 36.27 -9.01
C GLN A 127 16.24 35.02 -9.33
N MET A 128 17.54 35.04 -9.06
CA MET A 128 18.40 33.86 -9.23
C MET A 128 17.92 32.72 -8.32
N TYR A 129 17.68 33.01 -7.03
CA TYR A 129 17.15 32.03 -6.08
C TYR A 129 15.80 31.45 -6.52
N GLU A 130 14.83 32.29 -6.87
CA GLU A 130 13.50 31.87 -7.32
C GLU A 130 13.57 31.01 -8.59
N ARG A 131 14.45 31.35 -9.53
CA ARG A 131 14.66 30.55 -10.74
C ARG A 131 15.25 29.18 -10.41
N THR A 132 16.21 29.11 -9.49
CA THR A 132 16.82 27.84 -9.07
C THR A 132 15.80 26.94 -8.37
N ILE A 133 15.00 27.50 -7.46
CA ILE A 133 13.93 26.74 -6.79
C ILE A 133 12.86 26.30 -7.79
N GLY A 134 12.41 27.18 -8.69
CA GLY A 134 11.42 26.83 -9.71
C GLY A 134 11.91 25.76 -10.69
N PHE A 135 13.20 25.80 -11.04
CA PHE A 135 13.85 24.74 -11.81
C PHE A 135 13.81 23.41 -11.05
N ALA A 136 14.23 23.41 -9.78
CA ALA A 136 14.22 22.21 -8.95
C ALA A 136 12.81 21.62 -8.79
N ASP A 137 11.81 22.45 -8.46
CA ASP A 137 10.41 22.02 -8.31
C ASP A 137 9.88 21.39 -9.61
N THR A 138 10.14 22.02 -10.77
CA THR A 138 9.69 21.49 -12.06
C THR A 138 10.26 20.11 -12.35
N TRP A 139 11.56 19.91 -12.10
CA TRP A 139 12.22 18.63 -12.34
C TRP A 139 11.80 17.56 -11.34
N VAL A 140 11.66 17.92 -10.07
CA VAL A 140 11.15 17.01 -9.03
C VAL A 140 9.73 16.56 -9.37
N ARG A 141 8.83 17.48 -9.76
CA ARG A 141 7.47 17.11 -10.20
C ARG A 141 7.48 16.19 -11.40
N LYS A 142 8.32 16.46 -12.41
CA LYS A 142 8.47 15.57 -13.57
C LYS A 142 8.96 14.17 -13.16
N ALA A 143 9.94 14.09 -12.26
CA ALA A 143 10.45 12.83 -11.75
C ALA A 143 9.39 12.05 -10.95
N ILE A 144 8.61 12.74 -10.10
CA ILE A 144 7.50 12.13 -9.36
C ILE A 144 6.44 11.62 -10.33
N VAL A 145 6.00 12.41 -11.31
CA VAL A 145 5.00 11.94 -12.27
C VAL A 145 5.52 10.76 -13.10
N ALA A 146 6.80 10.77 -13.50
CA ALA A 146 7.40 9.67 -14.26
C ALA A 146 7.50 8.37 -13.45
N THR A 147 7.85 8.45 -12.15
CA THR A 147 8.09 7.27 -11.29
C THR A 147 6.83 6.81 -10.55
N HIS A 148 6.04 7.74 -10.03
CA HIS A 148 4.85 7.52 -9.21
C HIS A 148 3.56 7.84 -9.98
N THR A 149 3.52 7.57 -11.29
CA THR A 149 2.23 7.59 -12.00
C THR A 149 1.32 6.54 -11.33
N PRO A 150 0.07 6.85 -10.94
CA PRO A 150 -0.87 5.88 -10.37
C PRO A 150 -1.35 4.90 -11.46
N SER A 151 -0.46 4.02 -11.89
CA SER A 151 -0.69 3.02 -12.91
C SER A 151 -0.16 1.68 -12.44
N LEU A 152 -1.08 0.79 -12.07
CA LEU A 152 -0.76 -0.58 -11.66
C LEU A 152 0.14 -1.28 -12.69
N GLN A 153 -0.12 -1.07 -13.98
CA GLN A 153 0.70 -1.64 -15.06
C GLN A 153 2.16 -1.21 -15.00
N ARG A 154 2.44 0.08 -14.74
CA ARG A 154 3.82 0.59 -14.63
C ARG A 154 4.50 0.10 -13.37
N MET A 155 3.78 0.05 -12.25
CA MET A 155 4.30 -0.48 -10.98
C MET A 155 4.65 -1.97 -11.10
N LEU A 156 3.78 -2.77 -11.75
CA LEU A 156 4.05 -4.17 -12.04
C LEU A 156 5.24 -4.35 -12.99
N LEU A 157 5.33 -3.54 -14.05
CA LEU A 157 6.47 -3.55 -14.97
C LEU A 157 7.79 -3.25 -14.23
N ALA A 158 7.82 -2.24 -13.37
CA ALA A 158 9.00 -1.91 -12.57
C ALA A 158 9.36 -3.05 -11.61
N SER A 159 8.37 -3.67 -10.97
CA SER A 159 8.58 -4.81 -10.07
C SER A 159 9.16 -6.02 -10.83
N PHE A 160 8.62 -6.34 -12.00
CA PHE A 160 9.16 -7.40 -12.86
C PHE A 160 10.58 -7.07 -13.35
N ALA A 161 10.86 -5.81 -13.69
CA ALA A 161 12.20 -5.39 -14.09
C ALA A 161 13.24 -5.59 -12.96
N VAL A 162 12.86 -5.29 -11.71
CA VAL A 162 13.71 -5.56 -10.54
C VAL A 162 13.90 -7.07 -10.35
N ILE A 163 12.85 -7.88 -10.46
CA ILE A 163 12.96 -9.35 -10.37
C ILE A 163 13.90 -9.89 -11.45
N VAL A 164 13.76 -9.44 -12.71
CA VAL A 164 14.68 -9.80 -13.81
C VAL A 164 16.11 -9.43 -13.45
N ALA A 165 16.34 -8.22 -12.96
CA ALA A 165 17.68 -7.75 -12.59
C ALA A 165 18.30 -8.61 -11.49
N LEU A 166 17.53 -8.99 -10.47
CA LEU A 166 17.98 -9.89 -9.40
C LEU A 166 18.26 -11.30 -9.90
N VAL A 167 17.48 -11.81 -10.86
CA VAL A 167 17.73 -13.11 -11.50
C VAL A 167 19.03 -13.07 -12.30
N ILE A 168 19.27 -12.00 -13.06
CA ILE A 168 20.52 -11.81 -13.81
C ILE A 168 21.70 -11.72 -12.83
N ASP A 169 21.59 -10.91 -11.79
CA ASP A 169 22.63 -10.77 -10.76
C ASP A 169 22.96 -12.12 -10.09
N GLY A 170 21.94 -12.87 -9.66
CA GLY A 170 22.11 -14.20 -9.09
C GLY A 170 22.72 -15.22 -10.06
N ALA A 171 22.36 -15.17 -11.35
CA ALA A 171 22.97 -16.02 -12.38
C ALA A 171 24.44 -15.67 -12.61
N MET A 172 24.77 -14.37 -12.65
CA MET A 172 26.15 -13.89 -12.84
C MET A 172 27.03 -14.23 -11.63
N ALA A 173 26.52 -14.03 -10.41
CA ALA A 173 27.23 -14.39 -9.17
C ALA A 173 27.41 -15.90 -9.02
N GLY A 174 26.46 -16.71 -9.51
CA GLY A 174 26.48 -18.18 -9.44
C GLY A 174 27.33 -18.87 -10.51
N GLY A 175 28.24 -18.17 -11.19
CA GLY A 175 29.11 -18.75 -12.21
C GLY A 175 28.45 -18.91 -13.59
N GLY A 176 27.34 -18.22 -13.85
CA GLY A 176 26.68 -18.16 -15.15
C GLY A 176 25.79 -19.35 -15.50
N VAL A 177 25.68 -20.36 -14.63
CA VAL A 177 24.82 -21.54 -14.86
C VAL A 177 23.41 -21.27 -14.33
N PHE A 178 22.44 -21.19 -15.24
CA PHE A 178 21.05 -20.90 -14.89
C PHE A 178 20.38 -22.05 -14.12
N THR A 179 20.57 -23.30 -14.54
CA THR A 179 19.91 -24.50 -13.98
C THR A 179 20.80 -25.32 -13.05
N GLY A 180 20.21 -26.17 -12.21
CA GLY A 180 20.96 -27.17 -11.43
C GLY A 180 21.18 -28.49 -12.20
N SER A 181 21.76 -29.47 -11.50
CA SER A 181 22.13 -30.80 -12.04
C SER A 181 21.08 -31.90 -11.79
N ARG A 182 20.01 -31.61 -11.06
CA ARG A 182 18.98 -32.60 -10.71
C ARG A 182 18.17 -32.95 -11.95
N LEU A 183 18.11 -34.24 -12.26
CA LEU A 183 17.29 -34.77 -13.34
C LEU A 183 15.80 -34.53 -13.06
N GLY A 184 15.09 -34.04 -14.07
CA GLY A 184 13.65 -33.87 -14.01
C GLY A 184 12.90 -35.20 -14.07
N LEU A 185 11.65 -35.19 -13.60
CA LEU A 185 10.73 -36.32 -13.78
C LEU A 185 10.20 -36.31 -15.22
N PRO A 186 10.10 -37.48 -15.89
CA PRO A 186 9.52 -37.55 -17.22
C PRO A 186 8.04 -37.16 -17.19
N ALA A 187 7.60 -36.41 -18.19
CA ALA A 187 6.20 -36.00 -18.32
C ALA A 187 5.32 -37.20 -18.70
N SER A 188 4.41 -37.58 -17.81
CA SER A 188 3.41 -38.62 -18.12
C SER A 188 2.42 -38.11 -19.18
N PRO A 189 1.84 -38.97 -20.04
CA PRO A 189 0.84 -38.54 -21.02
C PRO A 189 -0.35 -37.76 -20.42
N PRO A 190 -0.92 -38.14 -19.25
CA PRO A 190 -1.95 -37.34 -18.59
C PRO A 190 -1.48 -35.94 -18.19
N ALA A 191 -0.23 -35.79 -17.75
CA ALA A 191 0.33 -34.49 -17.39
C ALA A 191 0.47 -33.59 -18.63
N ILE A 192 0.92 -34.14 -19.76
CA ILE A 192 1.01 -33.40 -21.03
C ILE A 192 -0.37 -32.92 -21.48
N ILE A 193 -1.38 -33.79 -21.42
CA ILE A 193 -2.77 -33.43 -21.74
C ILE A 193 -3.25 -32.30 -20.82
N ALA A 194 -3.03 -32.43 -19.51
CA ALA A 194 -3.39 -31.41 -18.53
C ALA A 194 -2.72 -30.05 -18.82
N TRP A 195 -1.43 -30.03 -19.20
CA TRP A 195 -0.72 -28.81 -19.56
C TRP A 195 -1.27 -28.16 -20.84
N VAL A 196 -1.55 -28.96 -21.87
CA VAL A 196 -2.18 -28.47 -23.12
C VAL A 196 -3.55 -27.87 -22.82
N LEU A 197 -4.37 -28.55 -22.00
CA LEU A 197 -5.68 -28.03 -21.59
C LEU A 197 -5.55 -26.75 -20.76
N LEU A 198 -4.55 -26.63 -19.88
CA LEU A 198 -4.31 -25.44 -19.09
C LEU A 198 -3.88 -24.25 -19.97
N ILE A 199 -3.03 -24.47 -20.96
CA ILE A 199 -2.65 -23.47 -21.97
C ILE A 199 -3.88 -23.05 -22.78
N ALA A 200 -4.68 -24.01 -23.25
CA ALA A 200 -5.90 -23.75 -24.03
C ALA A 200 -6.95 -22.97 -23.23
N ALA A 201 -7.21 -23.36 -21.98
CA ALA A 201 -8.14 -22.66 -21.09
C ALA A 201 -7.65 -21.24 -20.78
N THR A 202 -6.35 -21.05 -20.54
CA THR A 202 -5.76 -19.71 -20.33
C THR A 202 -5.89 -18.84 -21.59
N ALA A 203 -5.63 -19.40 -22.77
CA ALA A 203 -5.83 -18.69 -24.04
C ALA A 203 -7.30 -18.32 -24.25
N ALA A 204 -8.24 -19.21 -23.89
CA ALA A 204 -9.68 -18.94 -23.95
C ALA A 204 -10.09 -17.79 -23.02
N VAL A 205 -9.57 -17.74 -21.78
CA VAL A 205 -9.78 -16.60 -20.85
C VAL A 205 -9.34 -15.28 -21.47
N VAL A 206 -8.16 -15.24 -22.08
CA VAL A 206 -7.62 -14.00 -22.69
C VAL A 206 -8.45 -13.59 -23.90
N ASN A 207 -8.75 -14.54 -24.80
CA ASN A 207 -9.49 -14.27 -26.03
C ASN A 207 -10.93 -13.83 -25.76
N ASP A 208 -11.58 -14.44 -24.77
CA ASP A 208 -13.00 -14.23 -24.47
C ASP A 208 -13.23 -13.30 -23.28
N SER A 209 -12.24 -12.48 -22.93
CA SER A 209 -12.23 -11.57 -21.76
C SER A 209 -13.43 -10.63 -21.64
N ARG A 210 -14.23 -10.45 -22.70
CA ARG A 210 -15.49 -9.68 -22.68
C ARG A 210 -16.65 -10.47 -22.07
N ASN A 211 -16.69 -11.78 -22.28
CA ASN A 211 -17.80 -12.64 -21.86
C ASN A 211 -17.47 -13.23 -20.49
N ARG A 212 -17.68 -12.41 -19.45
CA ARG A 212 -17.28 -12.73 -18.08
C ARG A 212 -17.82 -14.06 -17.55
N PHE A 213 -19.02 -14.46 -17.96
CA PHE A 213 -19.60 -15.76 -17.61
C PHE A 213 -18.79 -16.93 -18.20
N ARG A 214 -18.42 -16.86 -19.49
CA ARG A 214 -17.59 -17.90 -20.12
C ARG A 214 -16.17 -17.91 -19.56
N VAL A 215 -15.61 -16.73 -19.27
CA VAL A 215 -14.33 -16.61 -18.56
C VAL A 215 -14.36 -17.34 -17.22
N LEU A 216 -15.45 -17.22 -16.46
CA LEU A 216 -15.58 -17.92 -15.18
C LEU A 216 -15.63 -19.45 -15.35
N ILE A 217 -16.28 -19.94 -16.40
CA ILE A 217 -16.25 -21.37 -16.77
C ILE A 217 -14.82 -21.79 -17.10
N TYR A 218 -14.08 -21.02 -17.89
CA TYR A 218 -12.69 -21.35 -18.23
C TYR A 218 -11.77 -21.33 -17.00
N ILE A 219 -11.97 -20.41 -16.06
CA ILE A 219 -11.27 -20.40 -14.76
C ILE A 219 -11.60 -21.68 -13.98
N SER A 220 -12.86 -22.13 -14.00
CA SER A 220 -13.30 -23.39 -13.35
C SER A 220 -12.57 -24.62 -13.90
N VAL A 221 -12.32 -24.63 -15.21
CA VAL A 221 -11.56 -25.70 -15.87
C VAL A 221 -10.10 -25.66 -15.42
N ILE A 222 -9.51 -24.47 -15.28
CA ILE A 222 -8.14 -24.31 -14.79
C ILE A 222 -7.99 -24.86 -13.37
N GLY A 223 -8.87 -24.49 -12.43
CA GLY A 223 -8.75 -24.97 -11.06
C GLY A 223 -9.05 -26.47 -10.93
N LEU A 224 -9.94 -27.04 -11.75
CA LEU A 224 -10.11 -28.50 -11.84
C LEU A 224 -8.82 -29.21 -12.28
N ILE A 225 -8.13 -28.69 -13.30
CA ILE A 225 -6.85 -29.24 -13.75
C ILE A 225 -5.79 -29.14 -12.64
N VAL A 226 -5.74 -28.01 -11.92
CA VAL A 226 -4.83 -27.82 -10.78
C VAL A 226 -5.15 -28.80 -9.64
N SER A 227 -6.43 -29.03 -9.33
CA SER A 227 -6.83 -30.02 -8.33
C SER A 227 -6.42 -31.45 -8.73
N LEU A 228 -6.55 -31.79 -10.01
CA LEU A 228 -6.09 -33.09 -10.52
C LEU A 228 -4.57 -33.22 -10.41
N ALA A 229 -3.83 -32.14 -10.64
CA ALA A 229 -2.38 -32.11 -10.44
C ALA A 229 -2.01 -32.34 -8.96
N PHE A 230 -2.71 -31.71 -8.01
CA PHE A 230 -2.50 -31.99 -6.58
C PHE A 230 -2.79 -33.44 -6.22
N ALA A 231 -3.88 -34.01 -6.72
CA ALA A 231 -4.20 -35.42 -6.51
C ALA A 231 -3.11 -36.34 -7.08
N GLN A 232 -2.60 -36.05 -8.28
CA GLN A 232 -1.50 -36.80 -8.89
C GLN A 232 -0.20 -36.70 -8.09
N LEU A 233 0.06 -35.55 -7.47
CA LEU A 233 1.21 -35.32 -6.59
C LEU A 233 1.00 -35.83 -5.15
N SER A 234 -0.03 -36.67 -4.92
CA SER A 234 -0.36 -37.24 -3.61
C SER A 234 -0.66 -36.18 -2.53
N ALA A 235 -1.27 -35.06 -2.93
CA ALA A 235 -1.73 -33.99 -2.05
C ALA A 235 -3.27 -33.91 -2.02
N PRO A 236 -3.97 -34.90 -1.43
CA PRO A 236 -5.43 -34.98 -1.45
C PRO A 236 -6.10 -33.84 -0.67
N ASP A 237 -5.52 -33.37 0.44
CA ASP A 237 -6.03 -32.22 1.19
C ASP A 237 -6.04 -30.95 0.35
N LEU A 238 -4.95 -30.69 -0.40
CA LEU A 238 -4.85 -29.56 -1.32
C LEU A 238 -5.84 -29.67 -2.48
N ALA A 239 -6.09 -30.89 -3.00
CA ALA A 239 -7.09 -31.09 -4.04
C ALA A 239 -8.50 -30.76 -3.53
N LEU A 240 -8.86 -31.23 -2.34
CA LEU A 240 -10.18 -30.98 -1.73
C LEU A 240 -10.37 -29.50 -1.38
N THR A 241 -9.35 -28.83 -0.82
CA THR A 241 -9.42 -27.39 -0.57
C THR A 241 -9.54 -26.62 -1.89
N GLN A 242 -8.76 -26.95 -2.91
CA GLN A 242 -8.77 -26.27 -4.20
C GLN A 242 -10.16 -26.30 -4.85
N ILE A 243 -10.78 -27.48 -4.96
CA ILE A 243 -12.14 -27.62 -5.51
C ILE A 243 -13.15 -26.81 -4.69
N SER A 244 -13.05 -26.89 -3.35
CA SER A 244 -14.03 -26.23 -2.48
C SER A 244 -13.90 -24.69 -2.55
N VAL A 245 -12.67 -24.17 -2.51
CA VAL A 245 -12.40 -22.73 -2.68
C VAL A 245 -12.86 -22.24 -4.04
N GLU A 246 -12.60 -23.02 -5.09
CA GLU A 246 -13.01 -22.70 -6.44
C GLU A 246 -14.54 -22.60 -6.56
N VAL A 247 -15.28 -23.60 -6.07
CA VAL A 247 -16.75 -23.57 -6.07
C VAL A 247 -17.28 -22.35 -5.30
N VAL A 248 -16.76 -22.09 -4.10
CA VAL A 248 -17.16 -20.90 -3.31
C VAL A 248 -16.89 -19.61 -4.09
N THR A 249 -15.68 -19.49 -4.64
CA THR A 249 -15.25 -18.28 -5.36
C THR A 249 -16.09 -18.05 -6.62
N ILE A 250 -16.38 -19.10 -7.38
CA ILE A 250 -17.24 -19.04 -8.57
C ILE A 250 -18.65 -18.59 -8.18
N LEU A 251 -19.23 -19.16 -7.13
CA LEU A 251 -20.58 -18.79 -6.68
C LEU A 251 -20.65 -17.32 -6.24
N LEU A 252 -19.66 -16.86 -5.47
CA LEU A 252 -19.58 -15.45 -5.07
C LEU A 252 -19.32 -14.52 -6.26
N LEU A 253 -18.45 -14.91 -7.19
CA LEU A 253 -18.18 -14.14 -8.41
C LEU A 253 -19.40 -14.08 -9.32
N LEU A 254 -20.17 -15.15 -9.47
CA LEU A 254 -21.42 -15.14 -10.25
C LEU A 254 -22.41 -14.09 -9.71
N LEU A 255 -22.55 -14.02 -8.38
CA LEU A 255 -23.39 -13.02 -7.74
C LEU A 255 -22.88 -11.59 -7.99
N ALA A 256 -21.57 -11.37 -7.90
CA ALA A 256 -20.97 -10.07 -8.19
C ALA A 256 -21.07 -9.68 -9.68
N LEU A 257 -20.87 -10.65 -10.59
CA LEU A 257 -20.98 -10.48 -12.04
C LEU A 257 -22.39 -10.09 -12.46
N ASN A 258 -23.41 -10.46 -11.68
CA ASN A 258 -24.78 -10.03 -11.95
C ASN A 258 -24.92 -8.49 -11.95
N LEU A 259 -24.13 -7.80 -11.13
CA LEU A 259 -24.18 -6.35 -10.92
C LEU A 259 -23.29 -5.54 -11.85
N LEU A 260 -22.49 -6.22 -12.68
CA LEU A 260 -21.57 -5.57 -13.59
C LEU A 260 -22.08 -5.61 -15.04
N PRO A 261 -21.71 -4.63 -15.89
CA PRO A 261 -22.13 -4.60 -17.29
C PRO A 261 -21.71 -5.88 -18.04
N LYS A 262 -22.63 -6.51 -18.77
CA LYS A 262 -22.34 -7.73 -19.56
C LYS A 262 -21.48 -7.44 -20.78
N ASP A 263 -21.64 -6.25 -21.37
CA ASP A 263 -20.86 -5.77 -22.50
C ASP A 263 -19.89 -4.65 -22.07
N PRO A 264 -18.72 -4.99 -21.50
CA PRO A 264 -17.74 -3.97 -21.14
C PRO A 264 -17.18 -3.28 -22.40
N PRO A 265 -16.94 -1.95 -22.35
CA PRO A 265 -16.35 -1.21 -23.46
C PRO A 265 -14.90 -1.64 -23.71
N LEU A 266 -14.44 -1.50 -24.96
CA LEU A 266 -13.05 -1.76 -25.34
C LEU A 266 -12.14 -0.64 -24.81
N LEU A 267 -11.41 -0.90 -23.73
CA LEU A 267 -10.53 0.08 -23.08
C LEU A 267 -9.16 0.25 -23.76
N SER A 268 -8.74 -0.69 -24.61
CA SER A 268 -7.38 -0.72 -25.17
C SER A 268 -7.38 -1.04 -26.67
N ALA A 269 -6.56 -0.29 -27.41
CA ALA A 269 -6.30 -0.52 -28.83
C ALA A 269 -5.44 -1.78 -29.06
N ALA A 270 -5.52 -2.35 -30.26
CA ALA A 270 -4.76 -3.53 -30.68
C ALA A 270 -3.24 -3.47 -30.40
N PRO A 271 -2.49 -2.39 -30.71
CA PRO A 271 -1.04 -2.36 -30.46
C PRO A 271 -0.70 -2.44 -28.97
N ARG A 272 -1.53 -1.84 -28.10
CA ARG A 272 -1.35 -1.95 -26.65
C ARG A 272 -1.58 -3.38 -26.18
N LYS A 273 -2.59 -4.06 -26.70
CA LYS A 273 -2.87 -5.47 -26.38
C LYS A 273 -1.72 -6.38 -26.80
N TRP A 274 -1.13 -6.17 -27.98
CA TRP A 274 0.04 -6.93 -28.43
C TRP A 274 1.26 -6.70 -27.56
N ARG A 275 1.54 -5.44 -27.18
CA ARG A 275 2.60 -5.11 -26.22
C ARG A 275 2.37 -5.83 -24.89
N ASP A 276 1.17 -5.71 -24.33
CA ASP A 276 0.84 -6.30 -23.03
C ASP A 276 0.87 -7.84 -23.09
N GLY A 277 0.45 -8.43 -24.21
CA GLY A 277 0.57 -9.86 -24.47
C GLY A 277 2.04 -10.33 -24.57
N ALA A 278 2.89 -9.58 -25.26
CA ALA A 278 4.33 -9.87 -25.31
C ALA A 278 4.97 -9.77 -23.92
N LEU A 279 4.63 -8.74 -23.14
CA LEU A 279 5.08 -8.59 -21.76
C LEU A 279 4.62 -9.76 -20.87
N ALA A 280 3.37 -10.21 -21.01
CA ALA A 280 2.84 -11.34 -20.27
C ALA A 280 3.56 -12.66 -20.62
N ILE A 281 3.83 -12.90 -21.91
CA ILE A 281 4.59 -14.08 -22.36
C ILE A 281 6.02 -14.04 -21.82
N VAL A 282 6.73 -12.91 -21.97
CA VAL A 282 8.10 -12.75 -21.47
C VAL A 282 8.14 -12.93 -19.95
N GLY A 283 7.22 -12.30 -19.21
CA GLY A 283 7.13 -12.46 -17.76
C GLY A 283 6.82 -13.89 -17.33
N GLY A 284 5.88 -14.56 -18.01
CA GLY A 284 5.54 -15.96 -17.74
C GLY A 284 6.70 -16.91 -18.02
N VAL A 285 7.39 -16.76 -19.15
CA VAL A 285 8.59 -17.55 -19.49
C VAL A 285 9.72 -17.30 -18.50
N LEU A 286 9.93 -16.05 -18.08
CA LEU A 286 10.94 -15.72 -17.07
C LEU A 286 10.64 -16.40 -15.74
N ILE A 287 9.43 -16.21 -15.19
CA ILE A 287 9.05 -16.78 -13.88
C ILE A 287 9.05 -18.32 -13.96
N GLY A 288 8.49 -18.88 -15.03
CA GLY A 288 8.53 -20.33 -15.27
C GLY A 288 9.96 -20.86 -15.39
N GLY A 289 10.84 -20.12 -16.08
CA GLY A 289 12.27 -20.44 -16.19
C GLY A 289 13.00 -20.40 -14.86
N VAL A 290 12.73 -19.40 -14.02
CA VAL A 290 13.29 -19.29 -12.65
C VAL A 290 12.79 -20.44 -11.77
N ALA A 291 11.49 -20.77 -11.83
CA ALA A 291 10.93 -21.90 -11.10
C ALA A 291 11.58 -23.22 -11.55
N TRP A 292 11.75 -23.42 -12.87
CA TRP A 292 12.44 -24.59 -13.42
C TRP A 292 13.92 -24.65 -13.00
N ALA A 293 14.64 -23.52 -13.04
CA ALA A 293 16.00 -23.41 -12.57
C ALA A 293 16.14 -23.76 -11.08
N MET A 294 15.18 -23.35 -10.25
CA MET A 294 15.17 -23.68 -8.82
C MET A 294 14.85 -25.16 -8.57
N LEU A 295 13.89 -25.74 -9.29
CA LEU A 295 13.48 -27.15 -9.13
C LEU A 295 14.55 -28.15 -9.62
N THR A 296 15.48 -27.72 -10.48
CA THR A 296 16.62 -28.53 -10.94
C THR A 296 17.81 -28.46 -9.97
N ARG A 297 17.73 -27.68 -8.89
CA ARG A 297 18.78 -27.62 -7.86
C ARG A 297 18.54 -28.64 -6.75
N ASP A 298 19.60 -28.98 -6.05
CA ASP A 298 19.52 -29.81 -4.84
C ASP A 298 18.86 -28.98 -3.72
N PRO A 299 17.72 -29.41 -3.15
CA PRO A 299 17.07 -28.71 -2.05
C PRO A 299 17.85 -28.74 -0.73
N GLY A 300 18.94 -29.53 -0.64
CA GLY A 300 19.70 -29.70 0.59
C GLY A 300 18.95 -30.51 1.66
N ALA A 301 19.27 -30.27 2.93
CA ALA A 301 18.65 -30.98 4.04
C ALA A 301 17.16 -30.60 4.21
N SER A 302 16.27 -31.60 4.17
CA SER A 302 14.82 -31.43 4.32
C SER A 302 14.33 -31.82 5.71
N ILE A 303 13.36 -31.07 6.22
CA ILE A 303 12.64 -31.38 7.48
C ILE A 303 11.49 -32.39 7.29
N ALA A 304 11.23 -32.85 6.06
CA ALA A 304 10.11 -33.76 5.77
C ALA A 304 10.23 -35.09 6.55
N ALA A 305 11.45 -35.63 6.68
CA ALA A 305 11.68 -36.86 7.44
C ALA A 305 11.29 -36.72 8.92
N TYR A 306 11.55 -35.55 9.52
CA TYR A 306 11.13 -35.26 10.90
C TYR A 306 9.61 -35.29 11.04
N HIS A 307 8.88 -34.63 10.14
CA HIS A 307 7.41 -34.59 10.22
C HIS A 307 6.78 -35.96 9.95
N LEU A 308 7.31 -36.74 9.01
CA LEU A 308 6.83 -38.11 8.76
C LEU A 308 7.02 -39.01 9.99
N ALA A 309 8.16 -38.88 10.68
CA ALA A 309 8.47 -39.67 11.87
C ALA A 309 7.66 -39.23 13.11
N ASN A 310 7.35 -37.93 13.23
CA ASN A 310 6.78 -37.35 14.45
C ASN A 310 5.28 -37.00 14.36
N ALA A 311 4.64 -37.08 13.19
CA ALA A 311 3.21 -36.74 13.07
C ALA A 311 2.31 -37.52 14.03
N LYS A 312 2.46 -38.85 14.06
CA LYS A 312 1.68 -39.70 14.97
C LYS A 312 2.18 -39.65 16.42
N PRO A 313 3.48 -39.92 16.73
CA PRO A 313 3.91 -39.98 18.12
C PRO A 313 3.98 -38.61 18.81
N GLY A 314 4.16 -37.52 18.05
CA GLY A 314 4.21 -36.16 18.58
C GLY A 314 2.86 -35.44 18.53
N GLY A 315 2.15 -35.53 17.40
CA GLY A 315 0.91 -34.77 17.17
C GLY A 315 -0.38 -35.58 17.15
N GLY A 316 -0.34 -36.89 17.46
CA GLY A 316 -1.51 -37.78 17.55
C GLY A 316 -2.00 -38.35 16.21
N GLY A 317 -1.78 -37.64 15.11
CA GLY A 317 -2.49 -37.92 13.86
C GLY A 317 -1.69 -38.67 12.80
N THR A 318 -2.37 -39.47 11.97
CA THR A 318 -1.77 -40.07 10.76
C THR A 318 -1.83 -39.17 9.53
N ASN A 319 -2.68 -38.12 9.52
CA ASN A 319 -2.66 -37.13 8.46
C ASN A 319 -1.56 -36.10 8.71
N VAL A 320 -0.39 -36.35 8.11
CA VAL A 320 0.80 -35.51 8.27
C VAL A 320 0.55 -34.04 7.88
N VAL A 321 -0.25 -33.79 6.84
CA VAL A 321 -0.56 -32.42 6.40
C VAL A 321 -1.39 -31.70 7.46
N ASN A 322 -2.49 -32.30 7.91
CA ASN A 322 -3.33 -31.69 8.93
C ASN A 322 -2.56 -31.49 10.24
N VAL A 323 -1.79 -32.49 10.70
CA VAL A 323 -0.96 -32.36 11.91
C VAL A 323 0.07 -31.23 11.78
N ILE A 324 0.68 -31.04 10.60
CA ILE A 324 1.56 -29.87 10.39
C ILE A 324 0.77 -28.57 10.55
N LEU A 325 -0.44 -28.47 9.98
CA LEU A 325 -1.23 -27.24 10.00
C LEU A 325 -1.81 -26.92 11.38
N VAL A 326 -2.25 -27.91 12.16
CA VAL A 326 -2.96 -27.68 13.42
C VAL A 326 -2.11 -27.89 14.68
N ASP A 327 -0.89 -28.40 14.54
CA ASP A 327 0.04 -28.64 15.65
C ASP A 327 1.43 -28.04 15.36
N PHE A 328 2.27 -28.70 14.56
CA PHE A 328 3.67 -28.26 14.36
C PHE A 328 3.82 -26.82 13.87
N ARG A 329 2.91 -26.36 13.00
CA ARG A 329 2.87 -25.01 12.42
C ARG A 329 1.49 -24.37 12.60
N ALA A 330 0.82 -24.69 13.73
CA ALA A 330 -0.46 -24.11 14.12
C ALA A 330 -0.51 -22.57 14.08
N PHE A 331 0.64 -21.93 14.32
CA PHE A 331 0.75 -20.47 14.28
C PHE A 331 0.47 -19.90 12.88
N ASP A 332 0.87 -20.60 11.81
CA ASP A 332 0.59 -20.18 10.44
C ASP A 332 -0.92 -20.25 10.17
N THR A 333 -1.58 -21.35 10.54
CA THR A 333 -3.03 -21.51 10.37
C THR A 333 -3.83 -20.52 11.21
N LEU A 334 -3.35 -20.17 12.42
CA LEU A 334 -3.93 -19.08 13.21
C LEU A 334 -3.84 -17.74 12.46
N GLY A 335 -2.69 -17.45 11.86
CA GLY A 335 -2.50 -16.26 11.01
C GLY A 335 -3.42 -16.25 9.80
N GLU A 336 -3.54 -17.39 9.09
CA GLU A 336 -4.41 -17.54 7.92
C GLU A 336 -5.88 -17.26 8.24
N ILE A 337 -6.41 -17.83 9.33
CA ILE A 337 -7.82 -17.59 9.71
C ILE A 337 -8.06 -16.15 10.16
N ILE A 338 -7.07 -15.50 10.80
CA ILE A 338 -7.15 -14.08 11.14
C ILE A 338 -7.20 -13.25 9.86
N VAL A 339 -6.33 -13.52 8.88
CA VAL A 339 -6.32 -12.84 7.58
C VAL A 339 -7.65 -13.06 6.85
N LEU A 340 -8.21 -14.26 6.88
CA LEU A 340 -9.51 -14.56 6.28
C LEU A 340 -10.66 -13.82 6.99
N GLY A 341 -10.63 -13.75 8.32
CA GLY A 341 -11.57 -12.96 9.12
C GLY A 341 -11.49 -11.47 8.79
N ILE A 342 -10.27 -10.93 8.68
CA ILE A 342 -10.01 -9.54 8.24
C ILE A 342 -10.55 -9.33 6.82
N ALA A 343 -10.34 -10.27 5.90
CA ALA A 343 -10.86 -10.19 4.55
C ALA A 343 -12.40 -10.15 4.54
N GLY A 344 -13.07 -10.99 5.33
CA GLY A 344 -14.53 -10.99 5.49
C GLY A 344 -15.05 -9.65 6.02
N LEU A 345 -14.42 -9.12 7.08
CA LEU A 345 -14.76 -7.80 7.65
C LEU A 345 -14.44 -6.65 6.69
N GLY A 346 -13.37 -6.79 5.89
CA GLY A 346 -13.01 -5.84 4.84
C GLY A 346 -14.03 -5.80 3.71
N ILE A 347 -14.55 -6.96 3.29
CA ILE A 347 -15.67 -7.06 2.34
C ILE A 347 -16.88 -6.32 2.92
N PHE A 348 -17.24 -6.59 4.18
CA PHE A 348 -18.30 -5.86 4.86
C PHE A 348 -18.08 -4.34 4.85
N ALA A 349 -16.93 -3.87 5.32
CA ALA A 349 -16.63 -2.44 5.41
C ALA A 349 -16.65 -1.76 4.03
N LEU A 350 -16.08 -2.40 3.00
CA LEU A 350 -16.06 -1.85 1.64
C LEU A 350 -17.46 -1.82 1.02
N LEU A 351 -18.24 -2.89 1.18
CA LEU A 351 -19.57 -3.01 0.59
C LEU A 351 -20.63 -2.19 1.34
N ASP A 352 -20.44 -1.89 2.62
CA ASP A 352 -21.30 -0.96 3.35
C ASP A 352 -21.21 0.46 2.76
N THR A 353 -20.01 0.92 2.40
CA THR A 353 -19.83 2.23 1.75
C THR A 353 -20.53 2.36 0.40
N THR A 354 -20.91 1.25 -0.25
CA THR A 354 -21.69 1.28 -1.50
C THR A 354 -23.13 1.76 -1.30
N ALA A 355 -23.59 1.96 -0.05
CA ALA A 355 -24.81 2.71 0.23
C ALA A 355 -24.71 4.19 -0.20
N VAL A 356 -23.49 4.76 -0.17
CA VAL A 356 -23.25 6.20 -0.27
C VAL A 356 -22.24 6.51 -1.38
N GLY A 357 -22.19 7.76 -1.84
CA GLY A 357 -21.18 8.24 -2.78
C GLY A 357 -21.32 7.70 -4.21
N ALA A 358 -20.20 7.72 -4.95
CA ALA A 358 -20.17 7.40 -6.38
C ALA A 358 -20.51 5.94 -6.70
N ALA A 359 -20.12 5.00 -5.82
CA ALA A 359 -20.44 3.58 -5.97
C ALA A 359 -21.95 3.34 -5.82
N GLY A 360 -22.57 3.90 -4.78
CA GLY A 360 -24.02 3.83 -4.60
C GLY A 360 -24.80 4.54 -5.71
N ALA A 361 -24.29 5.67 -6.21
CA ALA A 361 -24.89 6.36 -7.37
C ALA A 361 -24.78 5.54 -8.67
N ARG A 362 -23.76 4.68 -8.82
CA ARG A 362 -23.67 3.73 -9.93
C ARG A 362 -24.65 2.58 -9.75
N LEU A 363 -24.76 2.04 -8.54
CA LEU A 363 -25.69 0.96 -8.23
C LEU A 363 -27.16 1.37 -8.45
N ARG A 364 -27.54 2.60 -8.09
CA ARG A 364 -28.89 3.13 -8.36
C ARG A 364 -29.19 3.28 -9.86
N ARG A 365 -28.16 3.40 -10.69
CA ARG A 365 -28.28 3.47 -12.15
C ARG A 365 -28.20 2.10 -12.82
N TRP A 366 -27.95 1.05 -12.06
CA TRP A 366 -27.99 -0.31 -12.58
C TRP A 366 -29.40 -0.60 -13.11
N ARG A 367 -29.46 -1.17 -14.31
CA ARG A 367 -30.70 -1.62 -14.93
C ARG A 367 -30.57 -3.11 -15.20
N GLU A 368 -31.70 -3.79 -15.13
CA GLU A 368 -31.78 -5.19 -15.45
C GLU A 368 -31.53 -5.40 -16.95
N ASP A 369 -30.56 -6.25 -17.29
CA ASP A 369 -30.07 -6.44 -18.65
C ASP A 369 -30.20 -7.88 -19.16
N MET A 370 -30.81 -8.77 -18.37
CA MET A 370 -31.07 -10.16 -18.74
C MET A 370 -32.50 -10.57 -18.43
N PRO A 371 -33.15 -11.38 -19.30
CA PRO A 371 -34.46 -11.93 -19.01
C PRO A 371 -34.37 -12.88 -17.80
N HIS A 372 -35.17 -12.60 -16.77
CA HIS A 372 -35.28 -13.49 -15.62
C HIS A 372 -36.15 -14.70 -15.96
N SER A 373 -35.85 -15.82 -15.30
CA SER A 373 -36.80 -16.93 -15.24
C SER A 373 -38.14 -16.42 -14.66
N PRO A 374 -39.28 -16.76 -15.25
CA PRO A 374 -40.59 -16.46 -14.65
C PRO A 374 -40.75 -17.11 -13.27
N GLU A 375 -40.02 -18.19 -13.01
CA GLU A 375 -39.95 -18.84 -11.71
C GLU A 375 -38.85 -18.19 -10.83
N ARG A 376 -39.27 -17.42 -9.82
CA ARG A 376 -38.35 -16.86 -8.80
C ARG A 376 -37.60 -17.92 -8.00
N HIS A 377 -38.23 -19.09 -7.81
CA HIS A 377 -37.68 -20.23 -7.08
C HIS A 377 -37.92 -21.51 -7.90
N PRO A 378 -37.00 -21.87 -8.82
CA PRO A 378 -37.18 -23.03 -9.67
C PRO A 378 -37.36 -24.31 -8.85
N MET A 379 -38.50 -24.99 -9.05
CA MET A 379 -38.91 -26.10 -8.17
C MET A 379 -37.89 -27.24 -8.14
N MET A 380 -37.30 -27.57 -9.29
CA MET A 380 -36.29 -28.63 -9.39
C MET A 380 -35.04 -28.30 -8.56
N LEU A 381 -34.54 -27.07 -8.64
CA LEU A 381 -33.39 -26.61 -7.87
C LEU A 381 -33.70 -26.54 -6.37
N LEU A 382 -34.92 -26.12 -6.01
CA LEU A 382 -35.37 -26.07 -4.62
C LEU A 382 -35.48 -27.47 -3.99
N MET A 383 -36.01 -28.45 -4.73
CA MET A 383 -36.09 -29.84 -4.25
C MET A 383 -34.71 -30.49 -4.17
N ALA A 384 -33.85 -30.27 -5.17
CA ALA A 384 -32.48 -30.77 -5.15
C ALA A 384 -31.68 -30.19 -3.97
N SER A 385 -31.71 -28.87 -3.76
CA SER A 385 -30.99 -28.22 -2.64
C SER A 385 -31.43 -28.72 -1.26
N ARG A 386 -32.73 -29.00 -1.07
CA ARG A 386 -33.26 -29.58 0.19
C ARG A 386 -32.70 -30.95 0.51
N ILE A 387 -32.39 -31.77 -0.50
CA ILE A 387 -31.77 -33.09 -0.33
C ILE A 387 -30.26 -32.95 -0.17
N VAL A 388 -29.65 -32.08 -0.97
CA VAL A 388 -28.20 -31.85 -0.95
C VAL A 388 -27.74 -31.27 0.39
N LEU A 389 -28.52 -30.40 1.04
CA LEU A 389 -28.16 -29.74 2.30
C LEU A 389 -27.80 -30.74 3.43
N PRO A 390 -28.68 -31.66 3.88
CA PRO A 390 -28.33 -32.60 4.95
C PRO A 390 -27.20 -33.55 4.54
N LEU A 391 -27.12 -33.94 3.26
CA LEU A 391 -26.04 -34.79 2.75
C LEU A 391 -24.68 -34.09 2.84
N THR A 392 -24.59 -32.86 2.34
CA THR A 392 -23.37 -32.05 2.36
C THR A 392 -22.98 -31.63 3.78
N LEU A 393 -23.95 -31.38 4.67
CA LEU A 393 -23.67 -31.18 6.10
C LEU A 393 -23.06 -32.43 6.73
N THR A 394 -23.60 -33.62 6.42
CA THR A 394 -23.05 -34.89 6.91
C THR A 394 -21.63 -35.11 6.39
N VAL A 395 -21.38 -34.83 5.10
CA VAL A 395 -20.03 -34.89 4.51
C VAL A 395 -19.10 -33.87 5.17
N GLY A 396 -19.55 -32.65 5.43
CA GLY A 396 -18.76 -31.62 6.12
C GLY A 396 -18.36 -32.05 7.53
N ILE A 397 -19.31 -32.58 8.31
CA ILE A 397 -19.05 -33.12 9.66
C ILE A 397 -18.09 -34.33 9.57
N PHE A 398 -18.28 -35.21 8.59
CA PHE A 398 -17.38 -36.35 8.38
C PHE A 398 -15.95 -35.91 8.05
N LEU A 399 -15.77 -34.93 7.16
CA LEU A 399 -14.46 -34.36 6.83
C LEU A 399 -13.82 -33.65 8.02
N PHE A 400 -14.61 -33.00 8.86
CA PHE A 400 -14.15 -32.39 10.11
C PHE A 400 -13.60 -33.44 11.07
N LEU A 401 -14.40 -34.47 11.37
CA LEU A 401 -14.06 -35.48 12.38
C LEU A 401 -12.89 -36.38 11.97
N ARG A 402 -12.73 -36.67 10.67
CA ARG A 402 -11.65 -37.55 10.18
C ARG A 402 -10.32 -36.83 9.94
N GLY A 403 -10.30 -35.49 9.95
CA GLY A 403 -9.20 -34.67 9.44
C GLY A 403 -7.84 -34.95 10.09
N HIS A 404 -7.85 -35.41 11.34
CA HIS A 404 -6.61 -35.75 12.06
C HIS A 404 -5.90 -36.99 11.50
N ASN A 405 -6.64 -37.92 10.88
CA ASN A 405 -6.11 -39.20 10.46
C ASN A 405 -6.18 -39.42 8.94
N GLN A 406 -7.07 -38.71 8.26
CA GLN A 406 -7.31 -38.84 6.82
C GLN A 406 -7.58 -37.46 6.20
N PRO A 407 -7.61 -37.36 4.85
CA PRO A 407 -7.85 -36.07 4.21
C PRO A 407 -9.16 -35.41 4.66
N GLY A 408 -9.08 -34.14 5.04
CA GLY A 408 -10.11 -33.40 5.77
C GLY A 408 -9.55 -32.31 6.67
N GLY A 409 -10.32 -31.90 7.69
CA GLY A 409 -9.95 -30.87 8.66
C GLY A 409 -10.94 -29.71 8.74
N GLY A 410 -10.71 -28.77 9.66
CA GLY A 410 -11.62 -27.66 9.96
C GLY A 410 -11.89 -26.75 8.76
N PHE A 411 -10.86 -26.47 7.96
CA PHE A 411 -10.94 -25.57 6.82
C PHE A 411 -11.81 -26.12 5.68
N ILE A 412 -11.52 -27.35 5.21
CA ILE A 412 -12.27 -27.99 4.12
C ILE A 412 -13.72 -28.21 4.55
N ALA A 413 -13.94 -28.70 5.77
CA ALA A 413 -15.28 -28.91 6.30
C ALA A 413 -16.11 -27.62 6.28
N ALA A 414 -15.52 -26.48 6.66
CA ALA A 414 -16.21 -25.19 6.62
C ALA A 414 -16.56 -24.75 5.21
N LEU A 415 -15.68 -24.96 4.23
CA LEU A 415 -15.99 -24.63 2.83
C LEU A 415 -17.09 -25.52 2.27
N VAL A 416 -17.06 -26.83 2.51
CA VAL A 416 -18.11 -27.75 2.07
C VAL A 416 -19.46 -27.37 2.67
N VAL A 417 -19.49 -27.05 3.96
CA VAL A 417 -20.70 -26.54 4.63
C VAL A 417 -21.11 -25.19 4.02
N ALA A 418 -20.19 -24.27 3.79
CA ALA A 418 -20.49 -22.98 3.15
C ALA A 418 -21.09 -23.15 1.74
N ILE A 419 -20.60 -24.10 0.94
CA ILE A 419 -21.15 -24.45 -0.37
C ILE A 419 -22.60 -24.92 -0.24
N ALA A 420 -22.90 -25.77 0.74
CA ALA A 420 -24.26 -26.24 1.00
C ALA A 420 -25.22 -25.06 1.26
N PHE A 421 -24.78 -24.10 2.07
CA PHE A 421 -25.55 -22.87 2.32
C PHE A 421 -25.62 -22.00 1.07
N LEU A 422 -24.53 -21.78 0.32
CA LEU A 422 -24.54 -21.00 -0.92
C LEU A 422 -25.55 -21.54 -1.94
N VAL A 423 -25.58 -22.86 -2.13
CA VAL A 423 -26.55 -23.53 -3.01
C VAL A 423 -27.97 -23.32 -2.52
N GLN A 424 -28.20 -23.41 -1.20
CA GLN A 424 -29.51 -23.14 -0.61
C GLN A 424 -29.96 -21.69 -0.84
N TYR A 425 -29.06 -20.72 -0.70
CA TYR A 425 -29.33 -19.30 -0.94
C TYR A 425 -29.62 -19.02 -2.41
N LEU A 426 -28.93 -19.68 -3.33
CA LEU A 426 -29.20 -19.59 -4.77
C LEU A 426 -30.58 -20.18 -5.13
N ALA A 427 -30.96 -21.30 -4.49
CA ALA A 427 -32.20 -22.01 -4.79
C ALA A 427 -33.45 -21.35 -4.18
N ALA A 428 -33.39 -21.01 -2.89
CA ALA A 428 -34.54 -20.50 -2.13
C ALA A 428 -34.57 -18.97 -2.03
N GLY A 429 -33.52 -18.28 -2.49
CA GLY A 429 -33.36 -16.84 -2.33
C GLY A 429 -32.76 -16.44 -0.98
N PHE A 430 -32.17 -15.25 -0.95
CA PHE A 430 -31.48 -14.71 0.22
C PHE A 430 -32.44 -14.48 1.40
N ASP A 431 -33.55 -13.76 1.20
CA ASP A 431 -34.48 -13.39 2.29
C ASP A 431 -35.06 -14.62 3.01
N TRP A 432 -35.42 -15.66 2.25
CA TRP A 432 -35.98 -16.89 2.80
C TRP A 432 -34.97 -17.66 3.65
N SER A 433 -33.71 -17.69 3.18
CA SER A 433 -32.62 -18.45 3.78
C SER A 433 -32.04 -17.73 5.01
N ASP A 434 -31.89 -16.41 4.92
CA ASP A 434 -31.36 -15.57 5.99
C ASP A 434 -32.32 -15.46 7.17
N ALA A 435 -33.64 -15.34 6.92
CA ALA A 435 -34.66 -15.31 7.97
C ALA A 435 -34.72 -16.58 8.85
N ARG A 436 -34.22 -17.71 8.34
CA ARG A 436 -34.16 -18.99 9.07
C ARG A 436 -32.83 -19.21 9.78
N ARG A 437 -31.86 -18.33 9.55
CA ARG A 437 -30.54 -18.41 10.14
C ARG A 437 -30.56 -17.84 11.55
N ARG A 438 -29.96 -18.56 12.51
CA ARG A 438 -29.95 -18.16 13.94
C ARG A 438 -28.59 -17.62 14.42
N PHE A 439 -27.58 -17.67 13.57
CA PHE A 439 -26.22 -17.23 13.88
C PHE A 439 -25.88 -15.94 13.13
N SER A 440 -24.90 -15.19 13.63
CA SER A 440 -24.36 -13.98 13.00
C SER A 440 -22.97 -14.27 12.48
N GLU A 441 -22.66 -13.85 11.26
CA GLU A 441 -21.37 -14.07 10.61
C GLU A 441 -20.24 -13.38 11.36
N HIS A 442 -20.47 -12.14 11.80
CA HIS A 442 -19.51 -11.39 12.62
C HIS A 442 -19.18 -12.15 13.91
N ARG A 443 -20.20 -12.71 14.56
CA ARG A 443 -20.00 -13.53 15.77
C ARG A 443 -19.30 -14.84 15.47
N LEU A 444 -19.57 -15.49 14.32
CA LEU A 444 -18.85 -16.70 13.91
C LEU A 444 -17.36 -16.44 13.69
N ILE A 445 -17.01 -15.35 13.00
CA ILE A 445 -15.60 -14.94 12.81
C ILE A 445 -14.94 -14.66 14.16
N ALA A 446 -15.59 -13.87 15.02
CA ALA A 446 -15.06 -13.53 16.33
C ALA A 446 -14.87 -14.77 17.22
N TRP A 447 -15.91 -15.61 17.35
CA TRP A 447 -15.83 -16.84 18.14
C TRP A 447 -14.84 -17.83 17.55
N GLY A 448 -14.70 -17.91 16.23
CA GLY A 448 -13.73 -18.77 15.59
C GLY A 448 -12.28 -18.41 15.96
N VAL A 449 -11.92 -17.14 15.76
CA VAL A 449 -10.57 -16.63 16.12
C VAL A 449 -10.34 -16.73 17.62
N LEU A 450 -11.34 -16.37 18.45
CA LEU A 450 -11.23 -16.47 19.91
C LEU A 450 -11.07 -17.92 20.37
N THR A 451 -11.76 -18.88 19.75
CA THR A 451 -11.65 -20.31 20.10
C THR A 451 -10.27 -20.84 19.74
N ALA A 452 -9.75 -20.52 18.55
CA ALA A 452 -8.40 -20.90 18.14
C ALA A 452 -7.33 -20.29 19.07
N MET A 453 -7.45 -19.01 19.39
CA MET A 453 -6.57 -18.32 20.33
C MET A 453 -6.66 -18.90 21.75
N ALA A 454 -7.87 -19.16 22.24
CA ALA A 454 -8.10 -19.75 23.56
C ALA A 454 -7.53 -21.16 23.65
N THR A 455 -7.58 -21.94 22.58
CA THR A 455 -6.95 -23.27 22.52
C THR A 455 -5.44 -23.16 22.70
N GLY A 456 -4.80 -22.21 22.00
CA GLY A 456 -3.36 -21.95 22.15
C GLY A 456 -2.96 -21.40 23.51
N LEU A 457 -3.75 -20.48 24.07
CA LEU A 457 -3.54 -19.93 25.42
C LEU A 457 -3.77 -20.99 26.51
N GLY A 458 -4.71 -21.91 26.29
CA GLY A 458 -4.96 -23.05 27.17
C GLY A 458 -3.69 -23.87 27.40
N ALA A 459 -2.93 -24.16 26.35
CA ALA A 459 -1.66 -24.87 26.47
C ALA A 459 -0.67 -24.14 27.42
N VAL A 460 -0.60 -22.81 27.34
CA VAL A 460 0.26 -21.98 28.22
C VAL A 460 -0.18 -22.05 29.67
N VAL A 461 -1.49 -22.04 29.93
CA VAL A 461 -2.04 -22.17 31.30
C VAL A 461 -1.64 -23.50 31.94
N PHE A 462 -1.51 -24.57 31.14
CA PHE A 462 -1.05 -25.88 31.61
C PHE A 462 0.49 -26.07 31.57
N GLY A 463 1.25 -24.99 31.36
CA GLY A 463 2.73 -25.01 31.40
C GLY A 463 3.40 -25.48 30.11
N ALA A 464 2.66 -25.67 29.01
CA ALA A 464 3.20 -25.96 27.70
C ALA A 464 3.45 -24.67 26.89
N ASN A 465 4.10 -24.77 25.74
CA ASN A 465 4.26 -23.62 24.85
C ASN A 465 2.94 -23.29 24.14
N PHE A 466 2.77 -22.04 23.73
CA PHE A 466 1.59 -21.59 22.98
C PHE A 466 1.34 -22.47 21.75
N LEU A 467 0.08 -22.91 21.56
CA LEU A 467 -0.36 -23.82 20.50
C LEU A 467 0.29 -25.22 20.51
N THR A 468 0.79 -25.68 21.65
CA THR A 468 1.15 -27.11 21.81
C THR A 468 -0.13 -27.93 21.92
N SER A 469 -0.33 -28.90 21.02
CA SER A 469 -1.48 -29.81 21.12
C SER A 469 -1.20 -30.98 22.07
N THR A 470 -2.28 -31.56 22.59
CA THR A 470 -2.29 -32.76 23.42
C THR A 470 -3.40 -33.67 22.93
N PHE A 471 -3.18 -34.97 22.95
CA PHE A 471 -4.18 -35.97 22.56
C PHE A 471 -4.29 -37.04 23.64
N ASP A 472 -5.49 -37.60 23.77
CA ASP A 472 -5.76 -38.75 24.64
C ASP A 472 -6.86 -39.63 24.03
N TYR A 473 -6.89 -40.90 24.41
CA TYR A 473 -7.83 -41.89 23.90
C TYR A 473 -8.95 -42.12 24.91
N PHE A 474 -10.19 -41.90 24.47
CA PHE A 474 -11.39 -42.04 25.28
C PHE A 474 -12.25 -43.18 24.74
N THR A 475 -12.96 -43.88 25.62
CA THR A 475 -13.87 -44.97 25.24
C THR A 475 -15.32 -44.55 25.48
N LEU A 476 -16.07 -44.39 24.39
CA LEU A 476 -17.50 -44.08 24.44
C LEU A 476 -18.31 -45.36 24.28
N PRO A 477 -19.28 -45.67 25.17
CA PRO A 477 -20.20 -46.76 24.93
C PRO A 477 -20.95 -46.54 23.61
N LEU A 478 -21.02 -47.59 22.77
CA LEU A 478 -21.49 -47.66 21.37
C LEU A 478 -20.50 -47.25 20.26
N ILE A 479 -19.53 -46.37 20.50
CA ILE A 479 -18.65 -45.82 19.43
C ILE A 479 -17.27 -46.50 19.42
N GLY A 480 -16.80 -46.98 20.57
CA GLY A 480 -15.48 -47.59 20.74
C GLY A 480 -14.43 -46.60 21.24
N GLU A 481 -13.15 -46.94 21.05
CA GLU A 481 -12.03 -46.04 21.35
C GLU A 481 -11.98 -44.91 20.31
N PHE A 482 -11.96 -43.67 20.75
CA PHE A 482 -11.81 -42.49 19.91
C PHE A 482 -10.71 -41.58 20.46
N GLU A 483 -9.92 -41.03 19.55
CA GLU A 483 -8.87 -40.07 19.87
C GLU A 483 -9.48 -38.68 19.98
N LEU A 484 -9.29 -38.02 21.12
CA LEU A 484 -9.67 -36.64 21.31
C LEU A 484 -8.41 -35.80 21.43
N THR A 485 -8.28 -34.82 20.54
CA THR A 485 -7.11 -33.94 20.48
C THR A 485 -7.54 -32.51 20.76
N SER A 486 -6.72 -31.76 21.50
CA SER A 486 -6.95 -30.32 21.67
C SER A 486 -6.89 -29.58 20.33
N ALA A 487 -6.21 -30.16 19.32
CA ALA A 487 -6.19 -29.64 17.96
C ALA A 487 -7.58 -29.67 17.30
N MET A 488 -8.50 -30.55 17.70
CA MET A 488 -9.90 -30.49 17.24
C MET A 488 -10.60 -29.19 17.65
N LEU A 489 -10.30 -28.65 18.85
CA LEU A 489 -10.88 -27.37 19.30
C LEU A 489 -10.31 -26.20 18.49
N PHE A 490 -9.03 -26.28 18.13
CA PHE A 490 -8.42 -25.33 17.19
C PHE A 490 -9.10 -25.40 15.82
N ASP A 491 -9.35 -26.61 15.31
CA ASP A 491 -10.09 -26.84 14.06
C ASP A 491 -11.54 -26.33 14.12
N VAL A 492 -12.22 -26.37 15.27
CA VAL A 492 -13.52 -25.69 15.47
C VAL A 492 -13.37 -24.18 15.24
N GLY A 493 -12.32 -23.58 15.81
CA GLY A 493 -12.00 -22.17 15.60
C GLY A 493 -11.77 -21.82 14.13
N VAL A 494 -11.01 -22.65 13.43
CA VAL A 494 -10.80 -22.55 11.97
C VAL A 494 -12.13 -22.65 11.23
N PHE A 495 -12.93 -23.67 11.54
CA PHE A 495 -14.20 -23.92 10.88
C PHE A 495 -15.15 -22.72 11.00
N LEU A 496 -15.33 -22.20 12.22
CA LEU A 496 -16.22 -21.07 12.49
C LEU A 496 -15.77 -19.81 11.75
N THR A 497 -14.47 -19.56 11.70
CA THR A 497 -13.90 -18.39 11.04
C THR A 497 -14.10 -18.43 9.53
N VAL A 498 -13.76 -19.57 8.91
CA VAL A 498 -13.90 -19.77 7.45
C VAL A 498 -15.36 -19.72 7.04
N PHE A 499 -16.23 -20.46 7.72
CA PHE A 499 -17.66 -20.47 7.44
C PHE A 499 -18.27 -19.07 7.64
N GLY A 500 -17.92 -18.39 8.73
CA GLY A 500 -18.35 -17.02 9.00
C GLY A 500 -17.93 -16.03 7.92
N ALA A 501 -16.67 -16.07 7.48
CA ALA A 501 -16.14 -15.16 6.46
C ALA A 501 -16.82 -15.35 5.10
N VAL A 502 -17.02 -16.60 4.66
CA VAL A 502 -17.71 -16.90 3.39
C VAL A 502 -19.18 -16.48 3.45
N MET A 503 -19.87 -16.78 4.55
CA MET A 503 -21.27 -16.37 4.73
C MET A 503 -21.42 -14.84 4.80
N LEU A 504 -20.44 -14.14 5.40
CA LEU A 504 -20.44 -12.67 5.43
C LEU A 504 -20.29 -12.09 4.02
N ALA A 505 -19.35 -12.62 3.24
CA ALA A 505 -19.16 -12.20 1.85
C ALA A 505 -20.43 -12.41 1.00
N LEU A 506 -21.08 -13.57 1.15
CA LEU A 506 -22.37 -13.86 0.52
C LEU A 506 -23.44 -12.83 0.93
N ALA A 507 -23.62 -12.60 2.22
CA ALA A 507 -24.64 -11.69 2.74
C ALA A 507 -24.48 -10.27 2.17
N GLN A 508 -23.24 -9.77 2.14
CA GLN A 508 -22.97 -8.42 1.64
C GLN A 508 -23.20 -8.30 0.13
N LEU A 509 -22.77 -9.28 -0.66
CA LEU A 509 -23.04 -9.30 -2.10
C LEU A 509 -24.54 -9.41 -2.39
N SER A 510 -25.27 -10.24 -1.64
CA SER A 510 -26.71 -10.40 -1.79
C SER A 510 -27.47 -9.12 -1.42
N HIS A 511 -27.10 -8.44 -0.32
CA HIS A 511 -27.70 -7.16 0.05
C HIS A 511 -27.47 -6.08 -1.00
N ILE A 512 -26.29 -6.03 -1.62
CA ILE A 512 -26.06 -5.10 -2.75
C ILE A 512 -26.98 -5.44 -3.92
N ALA A 513 -27.09 -6.72 -4.28
CA ALA A 513 -27.94 -7.12 -5.40
C ALA A 513 -29.42 -6.78 -5.16
N GLN A 514 -29.93 -7.01 -3.95
CA GLN A 514 -31.28 -6.60 -3.58
C GLN A 514 -31.48 -5.09 -3.61
N ARG A 515 -30.49 -4.31 -3.14
CA ARG A 515 -30.54 -2.84 -3.22
C ARG A 515 -30.61 -2.36 -4.67
N ALA A 516 -29.82 -2.94 -5.56
CA ALA A 516 -29.85 -2.62 -6.98
C ALA A 516 -31.22 -2.92 -7.60
N ALA A 517 -31.76 -4.11 -7.33
CA ALA A 517 -33.07 -4.54 -7.81
C ALA A 517 -34.21 -3.63 -7.31
N ARG A 518 -34.20 -3.24 -6.02
CA ARG A 518 -35.18 -2.30 -5.46
C ARG A 518 -35.09 -0.91 -6.10
N ALA A 519 -33.89 -0.40 -6.33
CA ALA A 519 -33.69 0.90 -6.99
C ALA A 519 -34.19 0.87 -8.44
N HIS A 520 -33.95 -0.23 -9.17
CA HIS A 520 -34.48 -0.41 -10.51
C HIS A 520 -36.01 -0.46 -10.53
N ALA A 521 -36.62 -1.24 -9.64
CA ALA A 521 -38.08 -1.34 -9.50
C ALA A 521 -38.74 0.00 -9.17
N ALA A 522 -38.13 0.82 -8.29
CA ALA A 522 -38.61 2.16 -7.99
C ALA A 522 -38.58 3.08 -9.22
N THR A 523 -37.54 2.96 -10.05
CA THR A 523 -37.42 3.74 -11.30
C THR A 523 -38.54 3.40 -12.30
N LEU A 524 -38.92 2.11 -12.39
CA LEU A 524 -40.05 1.66 -13.20
C LEU A 524 -41.39 2.18 -12.67
N ALA A 525 -41.57 2.20 -11.35
CA ALA A 525 -42.78 2.70 -10.71
C ALA A 525 -42.98 4.21 -10.87
N ASP A 526 -41.88 4.99 -10.90
CA ASP A 526 -41.90 6.45 -11.09
C ASP A 526 -42.14 6.88 -12.56
N GLY A 527 -42.36 5.95 -13.49
CA GLY A 527 -42.75 6.24 -14.87
C GLY A 527 -41.70 6.98 -15.72
N LYS A 528 -40.46 7.12 -15.25
CA LYS A 528 -39.38 7.83 -15.97
C LYS A 528 -38.79 7.06 -17.16
N ASP A 529 -39.18 5.80 -17.34
CA ASP A 529 -38.79 4.95 -18.47
C ASP A 529 -39.91 3.94 -18.78
N ALA A 530 -41.16 4.40 -18.98
CA ALA A 530 -42.09 3.63 -19.79
C ALA A 530 -41.70 3.84 -21.27
N PRO A 531 -41.59 2.79 -22.10
CA PRO A 531 -41.17 2.93 -23.50
C PRO A 531 -42.10 3.82 -24.33
#